data_AF-A0A957ZUF0-F1
#
_entry.id   AF-A0A957ZUF0-F1
#
_cell.length_a   1.000
_cell.length_b   1.000
_cell.length_c   1.000
_cell.angle_alpha   90.00
_cell.angle_beta   90.00
_cell.angle_gamma   90.00
#
_symmetry.space_group_name_H-M   'P 1'
#
loop_
_entity.id
_entity.type
_entity.pdbx_description
1 polymer ?
#
loop_
_entity_poly.entity_id
_entity_poly.type
_entity_poly.pdbx_seq_one_letter_code
_entity_poly.pdbx_strand_id
1 'polypeptide(L)'
;MPATPYLPTPEGDFESRRREYLHYCAAHSPGGRTGFFSQIARLELGRDVDEAPFHDAFAVVDARLDCSDFTIGGLLRILYLYRDSPHISPDLIAQIEARVLDFKYWWDEAQGDNRRCYWTENHQIIFHSDELLAAQLFPDAIFANSGRDASYHRDHALHLIRRWFDFRARFGFSEWLSNCYFEEDLLALVNLHDFAADPAIRAHAKACIDLLLFEMALHTHRGVMGCTHGRTYTRLIKGARHEDAANTARLMFGMGLYCRPDNLGTVPLATSTYRCPPVFARIAADLDGPRLFKERHSIDIADAPAHGLAFDNMEDGHLFWSIQDYIHTAIYDLAQETRRAYGVMLYEDYLQRYYQVWNWQVQEYGSIVDRNIDCHGMTAVHIQTYRTGAVMLSSAQSFRPGKPGYQQHPWQATLGVDAVVFTNHPGADDETSRPNFWAGNGILPRVAQHANVAVIIHHLPPDDRFPFSHAYFPRAAFDEVIEQGGWVCA
;
A
#
# COMPACT_ATOMS: atom_id res chain seq x y z
N MET A 1 -5.48 20.77 3.59
CA MET A 1 -6.83 21.03 3.04
C MET A 1 -7.85 20.52 4.04
N PRO A 2 -8.97 21.21 4.27
CA PRO A 2 -9.95 20.77 5.26
C PRO A 2 -10.65 19.51 4.76
N ALA A 3 -10.74 18.49 5.62
CA ALA A 3 -11.53 17.30 5.34
C ALA A 3 -13.04 17.62 5.37
N THR A 4 -13.83 16.75 4.74
CA THR A 4 -15.30 16.75 4.88
C THR A 4 -15.72 16.31 6.29
N PRO A 5 -16.97 16.59 6.71
CA PRO A 5 -17.50 16.11 7.99
C PRO A 5 -17.36 14.59 8.12
N TYR A 6 -16.95 14.14 9.31
CA TYR A 6 -16.85 12.72 9.63
C TYR A 6 -18.23 12.12 9.88
N LEU A 7 -18.57 11.03 9.18
CA LEU A 7 -19.82 10.30 9.35
C LEU A 7 -19.56 8.90 9.95
N PRO A 8 -20.00 8.62 11.19
CA PRO A 8 -19.73 7.36 11.88
C PRO A 8 -20.71 6.23 11.53
N THR A 9 -21.74 6.54 10.73
CA THR A 9 -22.77 5.61 10.26
C THR A 9 -22.94 5.74 8.75
N PRO A 10 -23.41 4.69 8.04
CA PRO A 10 -23.60 4.75 6.60
C PRO A 10 -24.59 5.84 6.21
N GLU A 11 -24.18 6.72 5.32
CA GLU A 11 -24.98 7.85 4.84
C GLU A 11 -24.88 7.98 3.32
N GLY A 12 -26.02 8.23 2.66
CA GLY A 12 -26.10 8.42 1.21
C GLY A 12 -25.97 7.13 0.38
N ASP A 13 -26.46 7.18 -0.85
CA ASP A 13 -26.23 6.13 -1.83
C ASP A 13 -24.84 6.29 -2.49
N PHE A 14 -24.43 5.31 -3.30
CA PHE A 14 -23.11 5.34 -3.93
C PHE A 14 -22.94 6.56 -4.85
N GLU A 15 -23.96 6.92 -5.64
CA GLU A 15 -23.84 8.03 -6.59
C GLU A 15 -23.80 9.39 -5.90
N SER A 16 -24.54 9.56 -4.78
CA SER A 16 -24.45 10.78 -3.98
C SER A 16 -23.05 10.95 -3.37
N ARG A 17 -22.49 9.88 -2.80
CA ARG A 17 -21.14 9.85 -2.21
C ARG A 17 -20.07 10.08 -3.27
N ARG A 18 -20.19 9.41 -4.41
CA ARG A 18 -19.32 9.59 -5.58
C ARG A 18 -19.30 11.05 -6.04
N ARG A 19 -20.46 11.68 -6.22
CA ARG A 19 -20.55 13.10 -6.59
C ARG A 19 -19.92 14.02 -5.55
N GLU A 20 -20.17 13.76 -4.26
CA GLU A 20 -19.53 14.49 -3.16
C GLU A 20 -18.00 14.40 -3.25
N TYR A 21 -17.45 13.21 -3.45
CA TYR A 21 -16.01 13.01 -3.59
C TYR A 21 -15.42 13.73 -4.80
N LEU A 22 -16.06 13.61 -5.97
CA LEU A 22 -15.60 14.27 -7.18
C LEU A 22 -15.58 15.80 -7.00
N HIS A 23 -16.60 16.38 -6.36
CA HIS A 23 -16.62 17.81 -6.04
C HIS A 23 -15.54 18.18 -5.02
N TYR A 24 -15.30 17.35 -4.01
CA TYR A 24 -14.21 17.53 -3.06
C TYR A 24 -12.86 17.54 -3.77
N CYS A 25 -12.57 16.56 -4.63
CA CYS A 25 -11.31 16.51 -5.39
C CYS A 25 -11.16 17.72 -6.32
N ALA A 26 -12.20 18.04 -7.10
CA ALA A 26 -12.18 19.12 -8.09
C ALA A 26 -12.05 20.54 -7.49
N ALA A 27 -12.32 20.69 -6.19
CA ALA A 27 -12.12 21.94 -5.45
C ALA A 27 -10.66 22.18 -5.03
N HIS A 28 -9.77 21.21 -5.26
CA HIS A 28 -8.37 21.26 -4.84
C HIS A 28 -7.44 21.02 -6.04
N SER A 29 -6.20 21.51 -5.92
CA SER A 29 -5.14 21.33 -6.92
C SER A 29 -3.79 21.08 -6.19
N PRO A 30 -3.62 19.95 -5.50
CA PRO A 30 -2.33 19.59 -4.90
C PRO A 30 -1.24 19.47 -5.97
N GLY A 31 0.01 19.74 -5.59
CA GLY A 31 1.18 19.50 -6.42
C GLY A 31 1.81 18.12 -6.20
N GLY A 32 2.98 17.91 -6.78
CA GLY A 32 3.75 16.67 -6.68
C GLY A 32 3.22 15.54 -7.56
N ARG A 33 3.79 14.34 -7.42
CA ARG A 33 3.62 13.22 -8.37
C ARG A 33 2.16 12.78 -8.59
N THR A 34 1.33 12.83 -7.56
CA THR A 34 -0.08 12.41 -7.60
C THR A 34 -1.05 13.59 -7.71
N GLY A 35 -0.56 14.84 -7.64
CA GLY A 35 -1.40 16.02 -7.47
C GLY A 35 -2.49 16.17 -8.54
N PHE A 36 -2.13 15.80 -9.77
CA PHE A 36 -3.02 15.83 -10.93
C PHE A 36 -4.21 14.84 -10.84
N PHE A 37 -4.24 13.88 -9.92
CA PHE A 37 -5.41 13.00 -9.71
C PHE A 37 -6.69 13.78 -9.39
N SER A 38 -6.55 14.93 -8.71
CA SER A 38 -7.66 15.89 -8.51
C SER A 38 -8.27 16.40 -9.82
N GLN A 39 -7.48 16.44 -10.90
CA GLN A 39 -7.89 16.89 -12.23
C GLN A 39 -8.67 15.81 -12.98
N ILE A 40 -8.47 14.53 -12.68
CA ILE A 40 -9.33 13.42 -13.15
C ILE A 40 -10.78 13.66 -12.70
N ALA A 41 -10.98 14.13 -11.46
CA ALA A 41 -12.31 14.46 -10.97
C ALA A 41 -12.91 15.70 -11.66
N ARG A 42 -12.08 16.66 -12.08
CA ARG A 42 -12.54 17.81 -12.88
C ARG A 42 -13.02 17.37 -14.25
N LEU A 43 -12.27 16.50 -14.92
CA LEU A 43 -12.64 15.92 -16.21
C LEU A 43 -13.95 15.15 -16.14
N GLU A 44 -14.13 14.29 -15.13
CA GLU A 44 -15.39 13.57 -14.88
C GLU A 44 -16.58 14.52 -14.68
N LEU A 45 -16.35 15.69 -14.06
CA LEU A 45 -17.37 16.70 -13.82
C LEU A 45 -17.58 17.67 -15.00
N GLY A 46 -16.90 17.48 -16.13
CA GLY A 46 -16.96 18.38 -17.28
C GLY A 46 -16.40 19.77 -16.98
N ARG A 47 -15.23 19.83 -16.34
CA ARG A 47 -14.53 21.08 -15.98
C ARG A 47 -13.12 21.08 -16.52
N ASP A 48 -12.67 22.24 -16.99
CA ASP A 48 -11.30 22.45 -17.48
C ASP A 48 -10.29 22.09 -16.40
N VAL A 49 -9.23 21.38 -16.77
CA VAL A 49 -8.13 21.04 -15.85
C VAL A 49 -7.26 22.26 -15.53
N ASP A 50 -6.64 22.24 -14.36
CA ASP A 50 -5.43 23.01 -14.07
C ASP A 50 -4.23 22.19 -14.54
N GLU A 51 -3.43 22.74 -15.47
CA GLU A 51 -2.27 22.04 -16.04
C GLU A 51 -1.07 22.02 -15.09
N ALA A 52 -1.01 22.90 -14.07
CA ALA A 52 0.17 23.00 -13.20
C ALA A 52 0.52 21.68 -12.45
N PRO A 53 -0.43 20.96 -11.83
CA PRO A 53 -0.14 19.66 -11.23
C PRO A 53 0.34 18.59 -12.21
N PHE A 54 0.00 18.69 -13.50
CA PHE A 54 0.52 17.76 -14.51
C PHE A 54 2.01 17.98 -14.72
N HIS A 55 2.47 19.23 -14.77
CA HIS A 55 3.89 19.54 -14.94
C HIS A 55 4.74 19.08 -13.75
N ASP A 56 4.24 19.19 -12.52
CA ASP A 56 4.88 18.59 -11.34
C ASP A 56 5.03 17.07 -11.49
N ALA A 57 3.97 16.40 -11.96
CA ALA A 57 3.98 14.96 -12.16
C ALA A 57 4.91 14.53 -13.32
N PHE A 58 4.95 15.31 -14.39
CA PHE A 58 5.88 15.11 -15.51
C PHE A 58 7.33 15.23 -15.07
N ALA A 59 7.68 16.20 -14.22
CA ALA A 59 9.04 16.33 -13.71
C ALA A 59 9.53 15.07 -12.98
N VAL A 60 8.61 14.37 -12.27
CA VAL A 60 8.91 13.11 -11.57
C VAL A 60 9.15 11.95 -12.55
N VAL A 61 8.32 11.86 -13.59
CA VAL A 61 8.46 10.84 -14.66
C VAL A 61 9.73 11.07 -15.47
N ASP A 62 9.96 12.30 -15.92
CA ASP A 62 11.10 12.68 -16.76
C ASP A 62 12.43 12.48 -16.01
N ALA A 63 12.44 12.72 -14.69
CA ALA A 63 13.59 12.45 -13.82
C ALA A 63 13.70 10.99 -13.36
N ARG A 64 12.78 10.10 -13.78
CA ARG A 64 12.74 8.67 -13.44
C ARG A 64 12.79 8.41 -11.94
N LEU A 65 12.12 9.27 -11.17
CA LEU A 65 12.09 9.15 -9.72
C LEU A 65 11.23 7.97 -9.26
N ASP A 66 11.50 7.51 -8.04
CA ASP A 66 10.73 6.45 -7.40
C ASP A 66 9.24 6.81 -7.29
N CYS A 67 8.39 5.80 -7.46
CA CYS A 67 6.94 5.90 -7.60
C CYS A 67 6.42 6.71 -8.80
N SER A 68 7.18 6.80 -9.90
CA SER A 68 6.71 7.41 -11.16
C SER A 68 5.66 6.57 -11.89
N ASP A 69 5.59 5.27 -11.59
CA ASP A 69 4.52 4.35 -12.01
C ASP A 69 3.14 4.81 -11.51
N PHE A 70 3.04 5.37 -10.28
CA PHE A 70 1.78 5.92 -9.78
C PHE A 70 1.26 7.05 -10.68
N THR A 71 2.17 7.86 -11.20
CA THR A 71 1.84 8.92 -12.16
C THR A 71 1.36 8.32 -13.47
N ILE A 72 2.08 7.32 -14.02
CA ILE A 72 1.70 6.68 -15.28
C ILE A 72 0.31 6.04 -15.20
N GLY A 73 -0.02 5.34 -14.12
CA GLY A 73 -1.35 4.77 -13.93
C GLY A 73 -2.48 5.80 -13.93
N GLY A 74 -2.26 6.98 -13.32
CA GLY A 74 -3.23 8.09 -13.37
C GLY A 74 -3.34 8.72 -14.77
N LEU A 75 -2.21 8.87 -15.48
CA LEU A 75 -2.15 9.42 -16.83
C LEU A 75 -2.84 8.49 -17.85
N LEU A 76 -2.62 7.19 -17.75
CA LEU A 76 -3.30 6.19 -18.59
C LEU A 76 -4.81 6.26 -18.39
N ARG A 77 -5.28 6.40 -17.14
CA ARG A 77 -6.71 6.58 -16.88
C ARG A 77 -7.30 7.80 -17.60
N ILE A 78 -6.56 8.90 -17.67
CA ILE A 78 -6.98 10.08 -18.44
C ILE A 78 -7.07 9.77 -19.93
N LEU A 79 -6.08 9.07 -20.50
CA LEU A 79 -6.10 8.69 -21.91
C LEU A 79 -7.25 7.72 -22.25
N TYR A 80 -7.63 6.82 -21.36
CA TYR A 80 -8.74 5.91 -21.60
C TYR A 80 -10.12 6.56 -21.50
N LEU A 81 -10.31 7.53 -20.59
CA LEU A 81 -11.62 8.11 -20.31
C LEU A 81 -11.85 9.49 -20.96
N TYR A 82 -10.81 10.30 -21.10
CA TYR A 82 -10.95 11.74 -21.37
C TYR A 82 -10.02 12.26 -22.47
N ARG A 83 -9.40 11.38 -23.27
CA ARG A 83 -8.50 11.78 -24.37
C ARG A 83 -9.13 12.78 -25.33
N ASP A 84 -10.41 12.61 -25.63
CA ASP A 84 -11.16 13.48 -26.55
C ASP A 84 -12.02 14.54 -25.82
N SER A 85 -11.80 14.73 -24.51
CA SER A 85 -12.57 15.70 -23.72
C SER A 85 -12.21 17.13 -24.14
N PRO A 86 -13.19 18.05 -24.30
CA PRO A 86 -12.92 19.45 -24.58
C PRO A 86 -12.28 20.20 -23.38
N HIS A 87 -12.20 19.55 -22.22
CA HIS A 87 -11.70 20.13 -20.96
C HIS A 87 -10.21 19.85 -20.69
N ILE A 88 -9.53 19.22 -21.64
CA ILE A 88 -8.08 19.00 -21.64
C ILE A 88 -7.52 19.38 -23.00
N SER A 89 -6.43 20.13 -23.01
CA SER A 89 -5.85 20.59 -24.27
C SER A 89 -5.26 19.42 -25.07
N PRO A 90 -5.39 19.39 -26.41
CA PRO A 90 -4.71 18.40 -27.24
C PRO A 90 -3.19 18.38 -27.03
N ASP A 91 -2.59 19.53 -26.72
CA ASP A 91 -1.16 19.65 -26.42
C ASP A 91 -0.79 18.94 -25.11
N LEU A 92 -1.63 19.03 -24.07
CA LEU A 92 -1.42 18.28 -22.84
C LEU A 92 -1.60 16.78 -23.07
N ILE A 93 -2.61 16.36 -23.85
CA ILE A 93 -2.77 14.94 -24.24
C ILE A 93 -1.52 14.44 -24.95
N ALA A 94 -1.01 15.15 -25.95
CA ALA A 94 0.22 14.74 -26.67
C ALA A 94 1.43 14.61 -25.73
N GLN A 95 1.56 15.50 -24.74
CA GLN A 95 2.60 15.42 -23.71
C GLN A 95 2.47 14.19 -22.80
N ILE A 96 1.23 13.77 -22.51
CA ILE A 96 0.95 12.55 -21.75
C ILE A 96 1.32 11.32 -22.57
N GLU A 97 0.86 11.24 -23.83
CA GLU A 97 1.15 10.10 -24.71
C GLU A 97 2.65 9.89 -24.92
N ALA A 98 3.40 10.98 -25.13
CA ALA A 98 4.87 10.92 -25.28
C ALA A 98 5.56 10.28 -24.07
N ARG A 99 5.11 10.60 -22.86
CA ARG A 99 5.68 10.05 -21.62
C ARG A 99 5.29 8.60 -21.38
N VAL A 100 4.06 8.23 -21.72
CA VAL A 100 3.61 6.83 -21.69
C VAL A 100 4.45 5.98 -22.65
N LEU A 101 4.79 6.49 -23.85
CA LEU A 101 5.60 5.76 -24.82
C LEU A 101 7.11 5.73 -24.51
N ASP A 102 7.62 6.70 -23.74
CA ASP A 102 9.03 6.76 -23.30
C ASP A 102 9.27 6.14 -21.92
N PHE A 103 8.21 5.79 -21.18
CA PHE A 103 8.35 5.24 -19.85
C PHE A 103 9.05 3.88 -19.88
N LYS A 104 9.88 3.65 -18.85
CA LYS A 104 10.50 2.34 -18.60
C LYS A 104 9.59 1.52 -17.70
N TYR A 105 8.92 0.53 -18.29
CA TYR A 105 7.92 -0.31 -17.62
C TYR A 105 8.55 -1.40 -16.77
N TRP A 106 9.73 -1.92 -17.15
CA TRP A 106 10.39 -2.93 -16.33
C TRP A 106 11.90 -2.80 -16.30
N TRP A 107 12.52 -3.42 -15.29
CA TRP A 107 13.95 -3.24 -15.02
C TRP A 107 14.86 -3.82 -16.10
N ASP A 108 14.38 -4.77 -16.89
CA ASP A 108 15.14 -5.46 -17.93
C ASP A 108 15.15 -4.70 -19.26
N GLU A 109 14.42 -3.59 -19.35
CA GLU A 109 14.51 -2.68 -20.49
C GLU A 109 15.88 -1.99 -20.55
N ALA A 110 16.41 -1.82 -21.76
CA ALA A 110 17.81 -1.45 -21.96
C ALA A 110 18.19 -0.02 -21.52
N GLN A 111 17.26 0.94 -21.53
CA GLN A 111 17.57 2.35 -21.27
C GLN A 111 17.23 2.78 -19.83
N GLY A 112 18.06 3.68 -19.28
CA GLY A 112 17.90 4.24 -17.93
C GLY A 112 18.42 3.34 -16.80
N ASP A 113 18.33 3.83 -15.57
CA ASP A 113 18.72 3.07 -14.38
C ASP A 113 17.53 2.32 -13.72
N ASN A 114 17.87 1.51 -12.72
CA ASN A 114 16.95 0.70 -11.93
C ASN A 114 16.96 1.09 -10.44
N ARG A 115 17.06 2.39 -10.15
CA ARG A 115 17.01 2.94 -8.79
C ARG A 115 15.60 3.05 -8.20
N ARG A 116 14.58 2.92 -9.04
CA ARG A 116 13.17 2.86 -8.64
C ARG A 116 12.85 1.53 -7.98
N CYS A 117 11.86 1.51 -7.11
CA CYS A 117 11.32 0.30 -6.53
C CYS A 117 10.39 -0.39 -7.53
N TYR A 118 10.72 -1.61 -7.93
CA TYR A 118 9.88 -2.43 -8.85
C TYR A 118 9.34 -3.70 -8.16
N TRP A 119 9.86 -4.01 -6.98
CA TRP A 119 9.80 -5.36 -6.42
C TRP A 119 8.81 -5.50 -5.27
N THR A 120 8.32 -4.41 -4.67
CA THR A 120 7.23 -4.51 -3.70
C THR A 120 5.94 -4.91 -4.39
N GLU A 121 5.04 -5.51 -3.63
CA GLU A 121 3.77 -6.03 -4.10
C GLU A 121 2.97 -5.05 -4.96
N ASN A 122 2.77 -3.81 -4.48
CA ASN A 122 2.02 -2.78 -5.21
C ASN A 122 2.73 -2.35 -6.51
N HIS A 123 4.02 -2.03 -6.45
CA HIS A 123 4.81 -1.62 -7.62
C HIS A 123 4.78 -2.69 -8.72
N GLN A 124 4.91 -3.98 -8.39
CA GLN A 124 4.82 -5.05 -9.39
C GLN A 124 3.52 -4.94 -10.21
N ILE A 125 2.35 -4.85 -9.55
CA ILE A 125 1.08 -4.82 -10.27
C ILE A 125 0.84 -3.49 -10.99
N ILE A 126 1.33 -2.36 -10.46
CA ILE A 126 1.19 -1.05 -11.09
C ILE A 126 2.01 -1.00 -12.38
N PHE A 127 3.30 -1.33 -12.33
CA PHE A 127 4.15 -1.34 -13.52
C PHE A 127 3.59 -2.21 -14.64
N HIS A 128 3.13 -3.42 -14.33
CA HIS A 128 2.59 -4.33 -15.36
C HIS A 128 1.19 -3.93 -15.84
N SER A 129 0.35 -3.39 -14.95
CA SER A 129 -0.92 -2.79 -15.36
C SER A 129 -0.69 -1.66 -16.36
N ASP A 130 0.24 -0.77 -16.04
CA ASP A 130 0.55 0.38 -16.87
C ASP A 130 1.12 -0.05 -18.23
N GLU A 131 2.02 -1.04 -18.23
CA GLU A 131 2.61 -1.62 -19.45
C GLU A 131 1.54 -2.21 -20.37
N LEU A 132 0.65 -3.05 -19.81
CA LEU A 132 -0.43 -3.67 -20.57
C LEU A 132 -1.34 -2.61 -21.19
N LEU A 133 -1.75 -1.63 -20.39
CA LEU A 133 -2.71 -0.63 -20.82
C LEU A 133 -2.11 0.35 -21.83
N ALA A 134 -0.83 0.71 -21.70
CA ALA A 134 -0.11 1.49 -22.71
C ALA A 134 -0.01 0.73 -24.04
N ALA A 135 0.39 -0.55 -24.00
CA ALA A 135 0.52 -1.39 -25.19
C ALA A 135 -0.82 -1.66 -25.90
N GLN A 136 -1.93 -1.70 -25.16
CA GLN A 136 -3.27 -1.77 -25.75
C GLN A 136 -3.70 -0.47 -26.42
N LEU A 137 -3.34 0.67 -25.83
CA LEU A 137 -3.75 1.99 -26.31
C LEU A 137 -2.97 2.41 -27.57
N PHE A 138 -1.72 1.97 -27.68
CA PHE A 138 -0.84 2.25 -28.82
C PHE A 138 -0.38 0.97 -29.53
N PRO A 139 -1.30 0.22 -30.18
CA PRO A 139 -1.01 -1.12 -30.71
C PRO A 139 0.04 -1.16 -31.83
N ASP A 140 0.25 -0.03 -32.51
CA ASP A 140 1.22 0.10 -33.61
C ASP A 140 2.51 0.83 -33.20
N ALA A 141 2.65 1.18 -31.92
CA ALA A 141 3.81 1.93 -31.44
C ALA A 141 5.03 1.05 -31.17
N ILE A 142 6.21 1.67 -31.32
CA ILE A 142 7.46 1.18 -30.77
C ILE A 142 7.75 2.01 -29.52
N PHE A 143 7.92 1.35 -28.38
CA PHE A 143 8.18 1.98 -27.09
C PHE A 143 9.64 2.42 -27.05
N ALA A 144 9.87 3.71 -26.83
CA ALA A 144 11.18 4.32 -27.07
C ALA A 144 12.25 3.77 -26.12
N ASN A 145 11.89 3.46 -24.86
CA ASN A 145 12.82 2.99 -23.85
C ASN A 145 13.34 1.56 -24.11
N SER A 146 12.46 0.67 -24.55
CA SER A 146 12.79 -0.75 -24.82
C SER A 146 13.20 -1.02 -26.28
N GLY A 147 12.74 -0.18 -27.21
CA GLY A 147 12.82 -0.43 -28.66
C GLY A 147 11.92 -1.58 -29.13
N ARG A 148 10.96 -2.02 -28.29
CA ARG A 148 10.04 -3.13 -28.56
C ARG A 148 8.69 -2.61 -29.03
N ASP A 149 7.98 -3.46 -29.76
CA ASP A 149 6.62 -3.16 -30.19
C ASP A 149 5.60 -3.43 -29.06
N ALA A 150 4.38 -2.96 -29.27
CA ALA A 150 3.27 -3.16 -28.34
C ALA A 150 2.88 -4.64 -28.13
N SER A 151 3.20 -5.55 -29.05
CA SER A 151 2.89 -6.97 -28.88
C SER A 151 3.78 -7.60 -27.80
N TYR A 152 5.07 -7.26 -27.81
CA TYR A 152 6.02 -7.66 -26.76
C TYR A 152 5.56 -7.19 -25.37
N HIS A 153 5.28 -5.89 -25.23
CA HIS A 153 4.88 -5.31 -23.94
C HIS A 153 3.59 -5.92 -23.40
N ARG A 154 2.64 -6.22 -24.29
CA ARG A 154 1.40 -6.91 -23.91
C ARG A 154 1.66 -8.32 -23.39
N ASP A 155 2.47 -9.11 -24.08
CA ASP A 155 2.78 -10.49 -23.67
C ASP A 155 3.58 -10.51 -22.37
N HIS A 156 4.56 -9.62 -22.23
CA HIS A 156 5.37 -9.45 -21.02
C HIS A 156 4.51 -9.08 -19.81
N ALA A 157 3.69 -8.03 -19.92
CA ALA A 157 2.81 -7.59 -18.86
C ALA A 157 1.77 -8.67 -18.47
N LEU A 158 1.16 -9.34 -19.46
CA LEU A 158 0.17 -10.39 -19.20
C LEU A 158 0.77 -11.58 -18.44
N HIS A 159 2.00 -11.97 -18.75
CA HIS A 159 2.71 -13.02 -18.02
C HIS A 159 2.86 -12.65 -16.54
N LEU A 160 3.38 -11.45 -16.25
CA LEU A 160 3.68 -11.02 -14.89
C LEU A 160 2.43 -10.67 -14.08
N ILE A 161 1.40 -10.07 -14.70
CA ILE A 161 0.08 -9.85 -14.05
C ILE A 161 -0.53 -11.19 -13.61
N ARG A 162 -0.50 -12.22 -14.48
CA ARG A 162 -1.05 -13.53 -14.13
C ARG A 162 -0.28 -14.18 -12.99
N ARG A 163 1.05 -14.00 -12.95
CA ARG A 163 1.89 -14.47 -11.83
C ARG A 163 1.54 -13.76 -10.53
N TRP A 164 1.37 -12.43 -10.57
CA TRP A 164 0.97 -11.64 -9.41
C TRP A 164 -0.41 -12.07 -8.88
N PHE A 165 -1.40 -12.28 -9.76
CA PHE A 165 -2.71 -12.79 -9.37
C PHE A 165 -2.64 -14.20 -8.76
N ASP A 166 -1.83 -15.11 -9.28
CA ASP A 166 -1.60 -16.44 -8.68
C ASP A 166 -1.11 -16.30 -7.24
N PHE A 167 -0.13 -15.43 -7.00
CA PHE A 167 0.39 -15.18 -5.66
C PHE A 167 -0.67 -14.63 -4.71
N ARG A 168 -1.47 -13.64 -5.12
CA ARG A 168 -2.53 -13.09 -4.26
C ARG A 168 -3.62 -14.12 -3.97
N ALA A 169 -3.98 -14.92 -4.96
CA ALA A 169 -4.98 -15.98 -4.80
C ALA A 169 -4.54 -17.07 -3.80
N ARG A 170 -3.23 -17.33 -3.71
CA ARG A 170 -2.68 -18.40 -2.86
C ARG A 170 -2.28 -17.93 -1.47
N PHE A 171 -1.83 -16.69 -1.34
CA PHE A 171 -1.17 -16.20 -0.13
C PHE A 171 -1.78 -14.90 0.44
N GLY A 172 -2.79 -14.31 -0.21
CA GLY A 172 -3.35 -13.01 0.19
C GLY A 172 -2.38 -11.87 -0.12
N PHE A 173 -2.57 -10.73 0.56
CA PHE A 173 -1.74 -9.54 0.41
C PHE A 173 -0.60 -9.56 1.44
N SER A 174 0.64 -9.43 0.98
CA SER A 174 1.84 -9.45 1.82
C SER A 174 1.95 -8.15 2.61
N GLU A 175 1.60 -7.02 1.98
CA GLU A 175 1.42 -5.71 2.62
C GLU A 175 0.10 -5.63 3.39
N TRP A 176 -0.14 -6.61 4.27
CA TRP A 176 -1.45 -6.86 4.89
C TRP A 176 -2.09 -5.61 5.47
N LEU A 177 -3.39 -5.42 5.17
CA LEU A 177 -4.23 -4.35 5.68
C LEU A 177 -3.59 -2.95 5.61
N SER A 178 -2.63 -2.69 4.72
CA SER A 178 -1.92 -1.42 4.63
C SER A 178 -2.88 -0.31 4.20
N ASN A 179 -3.16 0.63 5.10
CA ASN A 179 -4.13 1.69 4.88
C ASN A 179 -3.71 2.71 3.81
N CYS A 180 -2.44 2.74 3.42
CA CYS A 180 -1.97 3.48 2.25
C CYS A 180 -1.77 2.58 1.02
N TYR A 181 -1.22 1.37 1.16
CA TYR A 181 -0.84 0.58 -0.03
C TYR A 181 -2.02 -0.12 -0.67
N PHE A 182 -3.14 -0.31 0.04
CA PHE A 182 -4.40 -0.68 -0.61
C PHE A 182 -4.83 0.35 -1.65
N GLU A 183 -4.55 1.65 -1.45
CA GLU A 183 -4.85 2.67 -2.47
C GLU A 183 -3.92 2.55 -3.69
N GLU A 184 -2.67 2.12 -3.48
CA GLU A 184 -1.70 1.86 -4.55
C GLU A 184 -2.12 0.62 -5.37
N ASP A 185 -2.48 -0.49 -4.72
CA ASP A 185 -3.00 -1.68 -5.41
C ASP A 185 -4.31 -1.37 -6.18
N LEU A 186 -5.22 -0.62 -5.55
CA LEU A 186 -6.50 -0.24 -6.17
C LEU A 186 -6.32 0.58 -7.45
N LEU A 187 -5.28 1.41 -7.56
CA LEU A 187 -4.98 2.13 -8.80
C LEU A 187 -4.86 1.16 -9.98
N ALA A 188 -3.98 0.17 -9.86
CA ALA A 188 -3.71 -0.82 -10.89
C ALA A 188 -4.94 -1.69 -11.15
N LEU A 189 -5.54 -2.23 -10.09
CA LEU A 189 -6.66 -3.17 -10.20
C LEU A 189 -7.89 -2.52 -10.83
N VAL A 190 -8.22 -1.28 -10.48
CA VAL A 190 -9.37 -0.58 -11.07
C VAL A 190 -9.12 -0.25 -12.54
N ASN A 191 -7.92 0.16 -12.90
CA ASN A 191 -7.55 0.38 -14.29
C ASN A 191 -7.62 -0.92 -15.11
N LEU A 192 -7.10 -2.04 -14.59
CA LEU A 192 -7.23 -3.35 -15.23
C LEU A 192 -8.70 -3.80 -15.37
N HIS A 193 -9.51 -3.62 -14.32
CA HIS A 193 -10.94 -3.92 -14.34
C HIS A 193 -11.68 -3.15 -15.44
N ASP A 194 -11.39 -1.86 -15.58
CA ASP A 194 -12.11 -1.00 -16.52
C ASP A 194 -11.59 -1.19 -17.96
N PHE A 195 -10.29 -1.37 -18.15
CA PHE A 195 -9.64 -1.15 -19.46
C PHE A 195 -8.91 -2.35 -20.06
N ALA A 196 -8.63 -3.42 -19.31
CA ALA A 196 -7.94 -4.58 -19.89
C ALA A 196 -8.81 -5.24 -20.98
N ALA A 197 -8.24 -5.50 -22.16
CA ALA A 197 -8.96 -6.10 -23.27
C ALA A 197 -9.26 -7.59 -23.01
N ASP A 198 -8.41 -8.27 -22.24
CA ASP A 198 -8.60 -9.67 -21.82
C ASP A 198 -9.68 -9.76 -20.71
N PRO A 199 -10.84 -10.39 -20.97
CA PRO A 199 -11.90 -10.52 -19.98
C PRO A 199 -11.48 -11.29 -18.72
N ALA A 200 -10.52 -12.21 -18.83
CA ALA A 200 -10.00 -12.94 -17.69
C ALA A 200 -9.22 -12.00 -16.76
N ILE A 201 -8.40 -11.10 -17.30
CA ILE A 201 -7.68 -10.09 -16.50
C ILE A 201 -8.67 -9.17 -15.79
N ARG A 202 -9.71 -8.69 -16.48
CA ARG A 202 -10.77 -7.88 -15.86
C ARG A 202 -11.45 -8.61 -14.71
N ALA A 203 -11.76 -9.89 -14.87
CA ALA A 203 -12.42 -10.69 -13.87
C ALA A 203 -11.53 -10.94 -12.63
N HIS A 204 -10.25 -11.23 -12.81
CA HIS A 204 -9.30 -11.39 -11.71
C HIS A 204 -9.07 -10.07 -10.98
N ALA A 205 -8.90 -8.96 -11.71
CA ALA A 205 -8.79 -7.63 -11.13
C ALA A 205 -10.02 -7.29 -10.29
N LYS A 206 -11.23 -7.57 -10.80
CA LYS A 206 -12.49 -7.42 -10.04
C LYS A 206 -12.46 -8.23 -8.73
N ALA A 207 -12.04 -9.49 -8.80
CA ALA A 207 -12.00 -10.37 -7.63
C ALA A 207 -11.01 -9.85 -6.57
N CYS A 208 -9.87 -9.31 -6.97
CA CYS A 208 -8.92 -8.67 -6.07
C CYS A 208 -9.49 -7.37 -5.46
N ILE A 209 -10.19 -6.53 -6.24
CA ILE A 209 -10.90 -5.34 -5.68
C ILE A 209 -11.95 -5.78 -4.66
N ASP A 210 -12.74 -6.81 -4.98
CA ASP A 210 -13.74 -7.35 -4.06
C ASP A 210 -13.09 -7.85 -2.77
N LEU A 211 -11.94 -8.53 -2.84
CA LEU A 211 -11.18 -8.98 -1.68
C LEU A 211 -10.68 -7.81 -0.83
N LEU A 212 -10.05 -6.79 -1.43
CA LEU A 212 -9.58 -5.60 -0.71
C LEU A 212 -10.73 -4.86 -0.02
N LEU A 213 -11.85 -4.64 -0.70
CA LEU A 213 -13.01 -3.98 -0.09
C LEU A 213 -13.68 -4.85 0.97
N PHE A 214 -13.63 -6.17 0.84
CA PHE A 214 -14.08 -7.08 1.90
C PHE A 214 -13.18 -6.96 3.14
N GLU A 215 -11.85 -6.98 2.98
CA GLU A 215 -10.90 -6.75 4.07
C GLU A 215 -11.15 -5.41 4.77
N MET A 216 -11.32 -4.34 4.00
CA MET A 216 -11.68 -3.02 4.56
C MET A 216 -13.01 -3.06 5.34
N ALA A 217 -14.01 -3.83 4.88
CA ALA A 217 -15.29 -3.96 5.59
C ALA A 217 -15.16 -4.73 6.91
N LEU A 218 -14.25 -5.70 7.01
CA LEU A 218 -13.95 -6.43 8.24
C LEU A 218 -13.21 -5.54 9.25
N HIS A 219 -12.25 -4.76 8.76
CA HIS A 219 -11.28 -4.03 9.58
C HIS A 219 -11.52 -2.53 9.66
N THR A 220 -12.74 -2.06 9.35
CA THR A 220 -13.16 -0.69 9.63
C THR A 220 -14.02 -0.61 10.88
N HIS A 221 -13.83 0.45 11.67
CA HIS A 221 -14.70 0.84 12.78
C HIS A 221 -15.24 2.23 12.50
N ARG A 222 -16.53 2.33 12.19
CA ARG A 222 -17.20 3.62 11.87
C ARG A 222 -16.45 4.44 10.81
N GLY A 223 -15.86 3.78 9.80
CA GLY A 223 -15.11 4.43 8.73
C GLY A 223 -13.63 4.73 9.03
N VAL A 224 -13.08 4.24 10.14
CA VAL A 224 -11.65 4.28 10.49
C VAL A 224 -11.03 2.92 10.21
N MET A 225 -9.97 2.81 9.40
CA MET A 225 -9.25 1.54 9.20
C MET A 225 -8.25 1.34 10.32
N GLY A 226 -8.77 1.18 11.53
CA GLY A 226 -7.96 1.25 12.74
C GLY A 226 -7.40 -0.10 13.19
N CYS A 227 -6.77 -0.83 12.27
CA CYS A 227 -6.32 -2.21 12.47
C CYS A 227 -4.79 -2.35 12.52
N THR A 228 -4.27 -3.58 12.65
CA THR A 228 -2.84 -3.79 12.37
C THR A 228 -2.53 -3.50 10.90
N HIS A 229 -1.34 -3.01 10.59
CA HIS A 229 -0.89 -2.74 9.23
C HIS A 229 0.49 -3.32 8.99
N GLY A 230 0.69 -3.98 7.84
CA GLY A 230 2.01 -4.40 7.38
C GLY A 230 2.89 -3.21 7.06
N ARG A 231 2.30 -2.16 6.48
CA ARG A 231 2.96 -0.90 6.14
C ARG A 231 2.05 0.27 6.47
N THR A 232 2.61 1.30 7.09
CA THR A 232 1.88 2.54 7.36
C THR A 232 2.85 3.67 7.70
N TYR A 233 2.29 4.86 7.97
CA TYR A 233 3.01 6.10 8.23
C TYR A 233 2.39 6.86 9.39
N THR A 234 3.17 7.71 10.06
CA THR A 234 2.75 8.44 11.26
C THR A 234 1.46 9.22 11.06
N ARG A 235 1.31 9.90 9.92
CA ARG A 235 0.09 10.68 9.60
C ARG A 235 -1.18 9.83 9.50
N LEU A 236 -1.06 8.52 9.29
CA LEU A 236 -2.17 7.59 9.01
C LEU A 236 -2.67 6.86 10.26
N ILE A 237 -1.84 6.72 11.29
CA ILE A 237 -2.16 5.93 12.50
C ILE A 237 -2.48 6.79 13.72
N LYS A 238 -2.39 8.12 13.60
CA LYS A 238 -2.77 9.07 14.66
C LYS A 238 -4.25 9.49 14.59
N GLY A 239 -5.10 8.64 14.01
CA GLY A 239 -6.53 8.89 13.76
C GLY A 239 -6.89 8.91 12.27
N ALA A 240 -8.19 8.82 11.96
CA ALA A 240 -8.68 8.67 10.58
C ALA A 240 -8.71 9.97 9.76
N ARG A 241 -8.49 11.13 10.38
CA ARG A 241 -8.66 12.44 9.71
C ARG A 241 -7.72 12.69 8.54
N HIS A 242 -6.61 11.95 8.48
CA HIS A 242 -5.60 12.05 7.43
C HIS A 242 -5.27 10.69 6.82
N GLU A 243 -6.07 9.67 7.14
CA GLU A 243 -5.87 8.28 6.73
C GLU A 243 -6.39 8.08 5.30
N ASP A 244 -5.58 7.53 4.40
CA ASP A 244 -5.92 7.47 2.98
C ASP A 244 -7.16 6.59 2.73
N ALA A 245 -7.25 5.42 3.38
CA ALA A 245 -8.38 4.50 3.27
C ALA A 245 -9.73 5.05 3.78
N ALA A 246 -9.73 6.15 4.56
CA ALA A 246 -10.98 6.81 5.00
C ALA A 246 -11.80 7.33 3.81
N ASN A 247 -11.13 7.76 2.72
CA ASN A 247 -11.80 8.20 1.50
C ASN A 247 -12.54 7.04 0.82
N THR A 248 -11.88 5.88 0.71
CA THR A 248 -12.48 4.67 0.12
C THR A 248 -13.60 4.11 1.00
N ALA A 249 -13.44 4.09 2.33
CA ALA A 249 -14.51 3.72 3.25
C ALA A 249 -15.73 4.66 3.10
N ARG A 250 -15.49 5.98 2.96
CA ARG A 250 -16.54 6.97 2.73
C ARG A 250 -17.27 6.71 1.42
N LEU A 251 -16.53 6.51 0.33
CA LEU A 251 -17.09 6.23 -0.98
C LEU A 251 -17.90 4.91 -1.03
N MET A 252 -17.35 3.83 -0.47
CA MET A 252 -17.93 2.49 -0.61
C MET A 252 -18.96 2.15 0.47
N PHE A 253 -18.69 2.50 1.73
CA PHE A 253 -19.52 2.12 2.87
C PHE A 253 -20.34 3.27 3.44
N GLY A 254 -20.02 4.51 3.07
CA GLY A 254 -20.78 5.69 3.50
C GLY A 254 -20.40 6.16 4.90
N MET A 255 -19.30 5.65 5.44
CA MET A 255 -18.74 6.01 6.74
C MET A 255 -17.33 6.55 6.58
N GLY A 256 -16.88 7.42 7.48
CA GLY A 256 -15.57 8.04 7.39
C GLY A 256 -15.68 9.47 6.85
N LEU A 257 -14.67 9.88 6.08
CA LEU A 257 -14.54 11.25 5.58
C LEU A 257 -13.65 11.27 4.32
N TYR A 258 -13.85 12.29 3.50
CA TYR A 258 -12.89 12.66 2.46
C TYR A 258 -11.83 13.61 3.01
N CYS A 259 -10.57 13.20 2.98
CA CYS A 259 -9.40 13.95 3.44
C CYS A 259 -8.30 14.08 2.39
N ARG A 260 -8.39 13.35 1.27
CA ARG A 260 -7.33 13.32 0.25
C ARG A 260 -7.90 13.43 -1.17
N PRO A 261 -7.64 14.55 -1.89
CA PRO A 261 -8.20 14.77 -3.23
C PRO A 261 -7.40 14.08 -4.35
N ASP A 262 -6.19 13.62 -4.04
CA ASP A 262 -5.24 12.95 -4.94
C ASP A 262 -5.05 11.46 -4.57
N ASN A 263 -6.10 10.80 -4.06
CA ASN A 263 -5.98 9.42 -3.58
C ASN A 263 -5.92 8.42 -4.74
N LEU A 264 -4.94 7.52 -4.70
CA LEU A 264 -4.57 6.67 -5.83
C LEU A 264 -5.63 5.63 -6.19
N GLY A 265 -6.35 5.07 -5.22
CA GLY A 265 -7.42 4.08 -5.45
C GLY A 265 -8.81 4.71 -5.49
N THR A 266 -9.10 5.65 -4.58
CA THR A 266 -10.44 6.26 -4.49
C THR A 266 -10.81 7.07 -5.74
N VAL A 267 -9.88 7.80 -6.36
CA VAL A 267 -10.16 8.59 -7.58
C VAL A 267 -10.48 7.67 -8.76
N PRO A 268 -9.70 6.60 -9.05
CA PRO A 268 -10.11 5.59 -10.00
C PRO A 268 -11.47 4.96 -9.69
N LEU A 269 -11.71 4.54 -8.45
CA LEU A 269 -13.00 3.97 -8.05
C LEU A 269 -14.18 4.91 -8.32
N ALA A 270 -14.01 6.21 -8.05
CA ALA A 270 -15.03 7.22 -8.27
C ALA A 270 -15.32 7.50 -9.76
N THR A 271 -14.42 7.11 -10.66
CA THR A 271 -14.59 7.26 -12.12
C THR A 271 -14.76 5.91 -12.82
N SER A 272 -14.94 4.83 -12.04
CA SER A 272 -14.98 3.46 -12.53
C SER A 272 -16.42 2.96 -12.77
N THR A 273 -16.52 1.93 -13.59
CA THR A 273 -17.73 1.13 -13.74
C THR A 273 -17.93 0.14 -12.60
N TYR A 274 -16.90 -0.12 -11.79
CA TYR A 274 -16.97 -1.01 -10.63
C TYR A 274 -18.02 -0.53 -9.62
N ARG A 275 -18.75 -1.49 -9.02
CA ARG A 275 -19.69 -1.23 -7.92
C ARG A 275 -19.45 -2.22 -6.80
N CYS A 276 -19.19 -1.70 -5.60
CA CYS A 276 -18.97 -2.49 -4.41
C CYS A 276 -20.21 -3.36 -4.09
N PRO A 277 -20.04 -4.67 -3.86
CA PRO A 277 -21.14 -5.52 -3.40
C PRO A 277 -21.83 -4.94 -2.16
N PRO A 278 -23.16 -4.75 -2.16
CA PRO A 278 -23.87 -4.14 -1.03
C PRO A 278 -23.70 -4.87 0.30
N VAL A 279 -23.35 -6.15 0.27
CA VAL A 279 -23.04 -6.94 1.47
C VAL A 279 -21.80 -6.42 2.21
N PHE A 280 -20.79 -5.87 1.51
CA PHE A 280 -19.59 -5.34 2.16
C PHE A 280 -19.91 -4.08 2.97
N ALA A 281 -20.72 -3.17 2.41
CA ALA A 281 -21.21 -2.02 3.17
C ALA A 281 -22.02 -2.43 4.42
N ARG A 282 -22.84 -3.49 4.31
CA ARG A 282 -23.56 -4.03 5.48
C ARG A 282 -22.62 -4.65 6.51
N ILE A 283 -21.57 -5.36 6.09
CA ILE A 283 -20.57 -5.92 7.00
C ILE A 283 -19.79 -4.81 7.69
N ALA A 284 -19.39 -3.76 6.97
CA ALA A 284 -18.72 -2.59 7.56
C ALA A 284 -19.61 -1.92 8.61
N ALA A 285 -20.91 -1.80 8.34
CA ALA A 285 -21.88 -1.18 9.23
C ALA A 285 -22.36 -2.07 10.39
N ASP A 286 -22.11 -3.39 10.31
CA ASP A 286 -22.55 -4.36 11.32
C ASP A 286 -21.73 -4.21 12.61
N LEU A 287 -22.35 -3.52 13.56
CA LEU A 287 -21.83 -3.19 14.88
C LEU A 287 -22.74 -3.68 16.02
N ASP A 288 -23.77 -4.48 15.69
CA ASP A 288 -24.84 -4.91 16.60
C ASP A 288 -24.36 -5.88 17.69
N GLY A 289 -23.15 -6.42 17.56
CA GLY A 289 -22.54 -7.24 18.59
C GLY A 289 -21.07 -7.52 18.32
N PRO A 290 -20.41 -8.28 19.21
CA PRO A 290 -19.04 -8.71 19.02
C PRO A 290 -18.85 -9.48 17.72
N ARG A 291 -17.78 -9.14 17.00
CA ARG A 291 -17.28 -9.84 15.83
C ARG A 291 -15.82 -10.19 16.05
N LEU A 292 -15.41 -11.37 15.59
CA LEU A 292 -14.05 -11.85 15.65
C LEU A 292 -13.63 -12.34 14.27
N PHE A 293 -12.63 -11.70 13.70
CA PHE A 293 -12.02 -12.07 12.43
C PHE A 293 -10.63 -12.62 12.69
N LYS A 294 -10.31 -13.72 12.00
CA LYS A 294 -9.02 -14.40 12.09
C LYS A 294 -8.55 -14.72 10.68
N GLU A 295 -7.39 -14.21 10.33
CA GLU A 295 -6.86 -14.29 8.97
C GLU A 295 -5.40 -14.70 8.99
N ARG A 296 -4.96 -15.24 7.85
CA ARG A 296 -3.55 -15.42 7.55
C ARG A 296 -3.26 -14.69 6.25
N HIS A 297 -2.21 -13.88 6.27
CA HIS A 297 -1.69 -13.21 5.08
C HIS A 297 -0.24 -13.60 4.88
N SER A 298 0.23 -13.53 3.63
CA SER A 298 1.60 -13.84 3.22
C SER A 298 2.04 -15.29 3.52
N ILE A 299 3.34 -15.55 3.32
CA ILE A 299 4.01 -16.84 3.44
C ILE A 299 5.40 -16.65 4.07
N ASP A 300 5.88 -17.66 4.80
CA ASP A 300 7.28 -17.74 5.22
C ASP A 300 8.11 -18.39 4.10
N ILE A 301 9.27 -17.84 3.76
CA ILE A 301 10.11 -18.36 2.66
C ILE A 301 10.44 -19.85 2.82
N ALA A 302 10.57 -20.32 4.07
CA ALA A 302 10.80 -21.74 4.36
C ALA A 302 9.68 -22.67 3.84
N ASP A 303 8.45 -22.17 3.70
CA ASP A 303 7.30 -22.95 3.22
C ASP A 303 7.22 -23.01 1.69
N ALA A 304 7.99 -22.19 0.96
CA ALA A 304 7.87 -22.03 -0.49
C ALA A 304 7.96 -23.36 -1.27
N PRO A 305 8.85 -24.32 -0.93
CA PRO A 305 8.91 -25.61 -1.64
C PRO A 305 7.65 -26.46 -1.48
N ALA A 306 6.96 -26.38 -0.33
CA ALA A 306 5.67 -27.08 -0.14
C ALA A 306 4.57 -26.53 -1.05
N HIS A 307 4.80 -25.34 -1.60
CA HIS A 307 3.95 -24.66 -2.55
C HIS A 307 4.49 -24.73 -3.99
N GLY A 308 5.51 -25.56 -4.26
CA GLY A 308 6.07 -25.73 -5.61
C GLY A 308 6.81 -24.50 -6.13
N LEU A 309 7.33 -23.66 -5.23
CA LEU A 309 8.15 -22.50 -5.56
C LEU A 309 9.62 -22.85 -5.31
N ALA A 310 10.48 -22.46 -6.23
CA ALA A 310 11.92 -22.65 -6.14
C ALA A 310 12.64 -21.35 -5.75
N PHE A 311 13.83 -21.50 -5.18
CA PHE A 311 14.58 -20.37 -4.60
C PHE A 311 15.60 -19.76 -5.56
N ASP A 312 15.83 -20.40 -6.71
CA ASP A 312 16.95 -20.15 -7.62
C ASP A 312 16.51 -19.60 -8.99
N ASN A 313 15.25 -19.18 -9.12
CA ASN A 313 14.74 -18.57 -10.34
C ASN A 313 14.01 -17.25 -10.07
N MET A 314 14.09 -16.35 -11.04
CA MET A 314 13.51 -15.00 -10.92
C MET A 314 11.98 -14.99 -10.91
N GLU A 315 11.34 -15.92 -11.61
CA GLU A 315 9.87 -16.04 -11.67
C GLU A 315 9.24 -16.21 -10.28
N ASP A 316 9.86 -17.05 -9.45
CA ASP A 316 9.47 -17.22 -8.05
C ASP A 316 10.09 -16.14 -7.14
N GLY A 317 11.25 -15.62 -7.52
CA GLY A 317 11.92 -14.47 -6.90
C GLY A 317 11.00 -13.28 -6.68
N HIS A 318 10.12 -12.99 -7.64
CA HIS A 318 9.15 -11.90 -7.52
C HIS A 318 8.23 -12.03 -6.29
N LEU A 319 7.84 -13.24 -5.90
CA LEU A 319 7.09 -13.42 -4.66
C LEU A 319 7.93 -13.04 -3.44
N PHE A 320 9.17 -13.52 -3.37
CA PHE A 320 10.05 -13.28 -2.21
C PHE A 320 10.39 -11.80 -2.04
N TRP A 321 10.55 -11.07 -3.14
CA TRP A 321 10.73 -9.63 -3.07
C TRP A 321 9.42 -8.88 -2.78
N SER A 322 8.26 -9.40 -3.19
CA SER A 322 6.95 -8.82 -2.83
C SER A 322 6.64 -8.92 -1.33
N ILE A 323 7.07 -10.01 -0.68
CA ILE A 323 7.00 -10.15 0.79
C ILE A 323 8.16 -9.43 1.49
N GLN A 324 9.09 -8.85 0.73
CA GLN A 324 10.17 -7.98 1.19
C GLN A 324 11.14 -8.64 2.20
N ASP A 325 11.32 -9.96 2.12
CA ASP A 325 12.36 -10.66 2.89
C ASP A 325 13.54 -10.96 1.95
N TYR A 326 14.37 -9.95 1.76
CA TYR A 326 15.32 -9.87 0.65
C TYR A 326 16.66 -10.57 0.93
N ILE A 327 17.00 -10.71 2.21
CA ILE A 327 18.29 -11.28 2.64
C ILE A 327 18.14 -12.66 3.31
N HIS A 328 16.97 -13.29 3.16
CA HIS A 328 16.76 -14.66 3.61
C HIS A 328 17.80 -15.60 2.98
N THR A 329 18.37 -16.50 3.79
CA THR A 329 19.49 -17.38 3.37
C THR A 329 19.19 -18.18 2.11
N ALA A 330 17.95 -18.66 1.96
CA ALA A 330 17.53 -19.48 0.83
C ALA A 330 17.53 -18.74 -0.52
N ILE A 331 17.31 -17.42 -0.53
CA ILE A 331 17.14 -16.62 -1.76
C ILE A 331 18.22 -15.54 -1.93
N TYR A 332 19.18 -15.48 -1.00
CA TYR A 332 20.22 -14.45 -1.00
C TYR A 332 21.04 -14.46 -2.29
N ASP A 333 21.45 -15.65 -2.75
CA ASP A 333 22.24 -15.76 -3.98
C ASP A 333 21.45 -15.29 -5.21
N LEU A 334 20.17 -15.67 -5.32
CA LEU A 334 19.25 -15.17 -6.34
C LEU A 334 19.16 -13.64 -6.29
N ALA A 335 18.93 -13.05 -5.10
CA ALA A 335 18.86 -11.60 -4.95
C ALA A 335 20.17 -10.92 -5.39
N GLN A 336 21.33 -11.48 -5.04
CA GLN A 336 22.63 -10.93 -5.44
C GLN A 336 22.91 -11.08 -6.95
N GLU A 337 22.45 -12.16 -7.57
CA GLU A 337 22.52 -12.36 -9.01
C GLU A 337 21.62 -11.38 -9.75
N THR A 338 20.36 -11.22 -9.34
CA THR A 338 19.44 -10.24 -9.93
C THR A 338 19.98 -8.81 -9.80
N ARG A 339 20.50 -8.43 -8.64
CA ARG A 339 21.14 -7.10 -8.45
C ARG A 339 22.32 -6.89 -9.39
N ARG A 340 23.17 -7.90 -9.60
CA ARG A 340 24.33 -7.80 -10.51
C ARG A 340 23.91 -7.77 -11.97
N ALA A 341 22.91 -8.56 -12.35
CA ALA A 341 22.44 -8.66 -13.72
C ALA A 341 21.69 -7.41 -14.18
N TYR A 342 20.85 -6.85 -13.30
CA TYR A 342 19.94 -5.76 -13.65
C TYR A 342 20.23 -4.43 -12.96
N GLY A 343 21.13 -4.37 -11.98
CA GLY A 343 21.41 -3.13 -11.25
C GLY A 343 20.22 -2.62 -10.42
N VAL A 344 19.33 -3.53 -9.98
CA VAL A 344 18.21 -3.21 -9.10
C VAL A 344 18.67 -2.98 -7.66
N MET A 345 17.97 -2.11 -6.93
CA MET A 345 18.39 -1.64 -5.61
C MET A 345 17.60 -2.31 -4.46
N LEU A 346 17.52 -3.64 -4.46
CA LEU A 346 16.91 -4.39 -3.36
C LEU A 346 17.55 -3.94 -2.02
N TYR A 347 16.72 -3.51 -1.06
CA TYR A 347 17.07 -3.13 0.33
C TYR A 347 18.25 -2.16 0.49
N GLU A 348 18.48 -1.26 -0.47
CA GLU A 348 19.63 -0.35 -0.42
C GLU A 348 19.63 0.58 0.82
N ASP A 349 18.45 1.00 1.27
CA ASP A 349 18.27 1.88 2.42
C ASP A 349 18.81 1.28 3.74
N TYR A 350 18.90 -0.05 3.84
CA TYR A 350 19.46 -0.76 5.00
C TYR A 350 20.76 -1.51 4.73
N LEU A 351 21.28 -1.47 3.51
CA LEU A 351 22.46 -2.23 3.11
C LEU A 351 23.67 -1.96 4.00
N GLN A 352 23.91 -0.69 4.35
CA GLN A 352 25.01 -0.31 5.25
C GLN A 352 24.86 -0.91 6.64
N ARG A 353 23.63 -0.93 7.18
CA ARG A 353 23.34 -1.54 8.49
C ARG A 353 23.54 -3.05 8.45
N TYR A 354 23.12 -3.72 7.37
CA TYR A 354 23.33 -5.15 7.21
C TYR A 354 24.83 -5.51 7.15
N TYR A 355 25.63 -4.74 6.41
CA TYR A 355 27.08 -4.93 6.39
C TYR A 355 27.74 -4.73 7.76
N GLN A 356 27.30 -3.74 8.54
CA GLN A 356 27.80 -3.55 9.90
C GLN A 356 27.53 -4.78 10.78
N VAL A 357 26.32 -5.32 10.73
CA VAL A 357 25.93 -6.52 11.50
C VAL A 357 26.71 -7.75 11.03
N TRP A 358 26.82 -7.99 9.73
CA TRP A 358 27.58 -9.13 9.21
C TRP A 358 29.08 -9.03 9.48
N ASN A 359 29.67 -7.85 9.37
CA ASN A 359 31.09 -7.63 9.70
C ASN A 359 31.34 -7.90 11.19
N TRP A 360 30.45 -7.45 12.07
CA TRP A 360 30.53 -7.77 13.50
C TRP A 360 30.44 -9.28 13.73
N GLN A 361 29.50 -9.98 13.08
CA GLN A 361 29.41 -11.45 13.21
C GLN A 361 30.68 -12.16 12.74
N VAL A 362 31.29 -11.71 11.64
CA VAL A 362 32.56 -12.28 11.16
C VAL A 362 33.70 -12.00 12.14
N GLN A 363 33.75 -10.81 12.75
CA GLN A 363 34.78 -10.47 13.74
C GLN A 363 34.63 -11.29 15.02
N GLU A 364 33.39 -11.50 15.50
CA GLU A 364 33.10 -12.20 16.74
C GLU A 364 33.11 -13.73 16.59
N TYR A 365 32.53 -14.25 15.50
CA TYR A 365 32.28 -15.68 15.29
C TYR A 365 33.08 -16.30 14.14
N GLY A 366 33.90 -15.53 13.43
CA GLY A 366 34.67 -15.98 12.26
C GLY A 366 33.83 -16.24 11.00
N SER A 367 32.51 -16.10 11.07
CA SER A 367 31.58 -16.30 9.96
C SER A 367 30.25 -15.58 10.21
N ILE A 368 29.42 -15.46 9.16
CA ILE A 368 28.04 -14.96 9.32
C ILE A 368 27.19 -16.11 9.87
N VAL A 369 26.67 -15.95 11.09
CA VAL A 369 25.90 -16.96 11.82
C VAL A 369 24.38 -16.70 11.82
N ASP A 370 23.94 -15.45 11.60
CA ASP A 370 22.53 -15.07 11.44
C ASP A 370 22.36 -14.05 10.30
N ARG A 371 21.67 -14.46 9.22
CA ARG A 371 21.25 -13.57 8.14
C ARG A 371 19.82 -13.07 8.27
N ASN A 372 19.03 -13.63 9.21
CA ASN A 372 17.63 -13.26 9.42
C ASN A 372 17.53 -11.98 10.25
N ILE A 373 18.06 -10.89 9.68
CA ILE A 373 18.10 -9.55 10.24
C ILE A 373 17.31 -8.54 9.40
N ASP A 374 16.56 -9.01 8.39
CA ASP A 374 15.82 -8.13 7.48
C ASP A 374 14.68 -7.42 8.20
N CYS A 375 14.72 -6.11 8.25
CA CYS A 375 13.69 -5.30 8.88
C CYS A 375 12.42 -5.16 8.03
N HIS A 376 12.51 -5.42 6.71
CA HIS A 376 11.42 -5.20 5.77
C HIS A 376 10.43 -6.36 5.72
N GLY A 377 10.90 -7.57 6.00
CA GLY A 377 10.15 -8.80 5.77
C GLY A 377 8.72 -8.77 6.31
N MET A 378 7.79 -9.07 5.42
CA MET A 378 6.35 -9.20 5.61
C MET A 378 6.00 -10.66 5.38
N THR A 379 6.63 -11.53 6.16
CA THR A 379 6.44 -12.98 6.10
C THR A 379 5.05 -13.37 6.60
N ALA A 380 4.76 -14.66 6.77
CA ALA A 380 3.43 -15.08 7.18
C ALA A 380 2.99 -14.39 8.48
N VAL A 381 1.78 -13.83 8.46
CA VAL A 381 1.19 -13.14 9.60
C VAL A 381 -0.18 -13.71 9.90
N HIS A 382 -0.48 -13.89 11.19
CA HIS A 382 -1.80 -14.26 11.67
C HIS A 382 -2.45 -13.05 12.33
N ILE A 383 -3.56 -12.58 11.77
CA ILE A 383 -4.25 -11.40 12.26
C ILE A 383 -5.45 -11.84 13.09
N GLN A 384 -5.71 -11.10 14.16
CA GLN A 384 -6.96 -11.19 14.88
C GLN A 384 -7.55 -9.79 15.06
N THR A 385 -8.78 -9.60 14.62
CA THR A 385 -9.55 -8.36 14.83
C THR A 385 -10.82 -8.68 15.61
N TYR A 386 -10.99 -8.00 16.74
CA TYR A 386 -12.20 -8.03 17.55
C TYR A 386 -12.90 -6.68 17.45
N ARG A 387 -14.17 -6.68 17.05
CA ARG A 387 -14.94 -5.45 16.80
C ARG A 387 -16.29 -5.48 17.48
N THR A 388 -16.69 -4.35 18.04
CA THR A 388 -18.01 -4.06 18.61
C THR A 388 -18.45 -2.65 18.19
N GLY A 389 -19.67 -2.23 18.54
CA GLY A 389 -20.09 -0.85 18.32
C GLY A 389 -19.31 0.23 19.08
N ALA A 390 -18.54 -0.16 20.11
CA ALA A 390 -17.75 0.75 20.94
C ALA A 390 -16.26 0.74 20.61
N VAL A 391 -15.69 -0.42 20.27
CA VAL A 391 -14.24 -0.59 20.09
C VAL A 391 -13.91 -1.60 18.99
N MET A 392 -12.79 -1.37 18.32
CA MET A 392 -12.09 -2.36 17.52
C MET A 392 -10.66 -2.55 18.04
N LEU A 393 -10.25 -3.79 18.24
CA LEU A 393 -8.89 -4.17 18.65
C LEU A 393 -8.35 -5.17 17.62
N SER A 394 -7.25 -4.81 16.96
CA SER A 394 -6.64 -5.62 15.92
C SER A 394 -5.15 -5.84 16.20
N SER A 395 -4.67 -7.06 15.97
CA SER A 395 -3.28 -7.45 16.24
C SER A 395 -2.75 -8.49 15.26
N ALA A 396 -1.51 -8.29 14.81
CA ALA A 396 -0.65 -9.29 14.21
C ALA A 396 -0.04 -10.19 15.31
N GLN A 397 -0.52 -11.43 15.42
CA GLN A 397 -0.13 -12.38 16.46
C GLN A 397 1.34 -12.79 16.34
N SER A 398 2.15 -12.42 17.34
CA SER A 398 3.57 -12.79 17.45
C SER A 398 4.33 -12.66 16.11
N PHE A 399 4.08 -11.57 15.38
CA PHE A 399 4.75 -11.30 14.12
C PHE A 399 6.22 -10.92 14.38
N ARG A 400 7.14 -11.84 14.06
CA ARG A 400 8.61 -11.68 14.12
C ARG A 400 9.12 -11.00 15.41
N PRO A 401 8.73 -11.46 16.62
CA PRO A 401 9.06 -10.78 17.87
C PRO A 401 10.57 -10.72 18.11
N GLY A 402 11.06 -9.56 18.56
CA GLY A 402 12.47 -9.31 18.83
C GLY A 402 13.33 -9.11 17.59
N LYS A 403 12.77 -9.22 16.37
CA LYS A 403 13.49 -8.91 15.14
C LYS A 403 13.51 -7.39 14.90
N PRO A 404 14.52 -6.88 14.15
CA PRO A 404 14.48 -5.52 13.64
C PRO A 404 13.18 -5.29 12.86
N GLY A 405 12.58 -4.12 13.02
CA GLY A 405 11.40 -3.71 12.25
C GLY A 405 11.66 -2.48 11.40
N TYR A 406 10.67 -2.14 10.60
CA TYR A 406 10.67 -1.02 9.68
C TYR A 406 9.38 -0.23 9.83
N GLN A 407 8.37 -0.44 8.98
CA GLN A 407 7.09 0.31 8.99
C GLN A 407 5.92 -0.46 9.62
N GLN A 408 6.14 -1.68 10.09
CA GLN A 408 5.06 -2.54 10.55
C GLN A 408 4.39 -1.96 11.80
N HIS A 409 3.06 -2.04 11.83
CA HIS A 409 2.18 -1.59 12.91
C HIS A 409 1.43 -2.79 13.51
N PRO A 410 2.01 -3.47 14.52
CA PRO A 410 1.55 -4.80 14.91
C PRO A 410 0.21 -4.83 15.63
N TRP A 411 -0.26 -3.73 16.22
CA TRP A 411 -1.54 -3.70 16.91
C TRP A 411 -2.10 -2.28 17.05
N GLN A 412 -3.42 -2.19 17.12
CA GLN A 412 -4.13 -0.94 17.39
C GLN A 412 -5.45 -1.20 18.13
N ALA A 413 -5.78 -0.33 19.09
CA ALA A 413 -7.11 -0.17 19.62
C ALA A 413 -7.74 1.13 19.08
N THR A 414 -8.95 1.02 18.55
CA THR A 414 -9.68 2.11 17.89
C THR A 414 -11.04 2.27 18.54
N LEU A 415 -11.27 3.42 19.16
CA LEU A 415 -12.50 3.76 19.87
C LEU A 415 -13.27 4.90 19.19
N GLY A 416 -12.64 5.60 18.24
CA GLY A 416 -13.26 6.66 17.47
C GLY A 416 -12.28 7.27 16.46
N VAL A 417 -12.73 8.33 15.78
CA VAL A 417 -11.98 9.00 14.69
C VAL A 417 -10.62 9.54 15.14
N ASP A 418 -10.53 10.03 16.38
CA ASP A 418 -9.30 10.58 16.99
C ASP A 418 -8.84 9.76 18.21
N ALA A 419 -9.66 8.81 18.69
CA ALA A 419 -9.39 7.98 19.87
C ALA A 419 -8.76 6.65 19.46
N VAL A 420 -7.47 6.72 19.12
CA VAL A 420 -6.66 5.59 18.67
C VAL A 420 -5.49 5.37 19.64
N VAL A 421 -5.24 4.12 20.03
CA VAL A 421 -4.16 3.74 20.95
C VAL A 421 -3.32 2.63 20.35
N PHE A 422 -2.00 2.81 20.41
CA PHE A 422 -1.02 1.79 20.06
C PHE A 422 0.30 2.06 20.81
N THR A 423 1.23 1.11 20.76
CA THR A 423 2.60 1.30 21.26
C THR A 423 3.62 0.94 20.19
N ASN A 424 4.78 1.58 20.22
CA ASN A 424 5.91 1.18 19.38
C ASN A 424 7.26 1.35 20.08
N HIS A 425 8.29 0.72 19.53
CA HIS A 425 9.69 1.03 19.83
C HIS A 425 10.22 2.02 18.76
N PRO A 426 10.62 3.25 19.11
CA PRO A 426 11.03 4.24 18.13
C PRO A 426 12.34 3.85 17.42
N GLY A 427 12.42 4.10 16.11
CA GLY A 427 13.64 3.92 15.31
C GLY A 427 14.45 5.20 15.12
N ALA A 428 13.82 6.36 15.33
CA ALA A 428 14.38 7.70 15.18
C ALA A 428 13.60 8.69 16.07
N ASP A 429 14.12 9.91 16.20
CA ASP A 429 13.56 11.04 16.97
C ASP A 429 12.78 12.04 16.09
N ASP A 430 12.29 11.59 14.93
CA ASP A 430 11.50 12.35 13.97
C ASP A 430 10.15 11.65 13.63
N GLU A 431 9.38 12.18 12.67
CA GLU A 431 8.15 11.55 12.16
C GLU A 431 8.21 11.17 10.67
N THR A 432 9.41 11.15 10.08
CA THR A 432 9.63 10.97 8.63
C THR A 432 10.47 9.73 8.29
N SER A 433 11.38 9.34 9.18
CA SER A 433 12.20 8.13 9.10
C SER A 433 11.37 6.84 9.12
N ARG A 434 12.01 5.72 8.79
CA ARG A 434 11.37 4.40 8.75
C ARG A 434 12.31 3.37 9.40
N PRO A 435 12.02 2.88 10.62
CA PRO A 435 11.01 3.38 11.56
C PRO A 435 11.32 4.79 12.06
N ASN A 436 10.31 5.49 12.58
CA ASN A 436 10.47 6.78 13.25
C ASN A 436 9.95 6.75 14.69
N PHE A 437 9.68 7.91 15.28
CA PHE A 437 9.25 8.02 16.66
C PHE A 437 7.87 7.38 16.89
N TRP A 438 6.92 7.54 15.97
CA TRP A 438 5.53 7.06 16.12
C TRP A 438 5.13 5.93 15.19
N ALA A 439 5.71 5.83 13.99
CA ALA A 439 5.37 4.80 13.03
C ALA A 439 6.51 3.80 12.83
N GLY A 440 6.11 2.54 12.74
CA GLY A 440 7.05 1.44 12.67
C GLY A 440 7.64 1.08 14.03
N ASN A 441 8.53 0.08 14.03
CA ASN A 441 9.18 -0.41 15.23
C ASN A 441 10.67 -0.64 14.95
N GLY A 442 11.57 -0.07 15.76
CA GLY A 442 12.99 -0.41 15.68
C GLY A 442 13.25 -1.89 15.97
N ILE A 443 12.50 -2.44 16.93
CA ILE A 443 12.49 -3.86 17.31
C ILE A 443 11.02 -4.24 17.49
N LEU A 444 10.58 -5.30 16.83
CA LEU A 444 9.18 -5.73 16.85
C LEU A 444 8.80 -6.32 18.22
N PRO A 445 7.65 -5.94 18.79
CA PRO A 445 7.16 -6.52 20.04
C PRO A 445 6.63 -7.93 19.82
N ARG A 446 6.47 -8.67 20.93
CA ARG A 446 5.58 -9.84 20.94
C ARG A 446 4.17 -9.39 21.26
N VAL A 447 3.24 -9.63 20.35
CA VAL A 447 1.81 -9.36 20.53
C VAL A 447 1.05 -10.67 20.64
N ALA A 448 0.14 -10.76 21.61
CA ALA A 448 -0.84 -11.82 21.72
C ALA A 448 -2.20 -11.21 22.04
N GLN A 449 -3.21 -11.52 21.23
CA GLN A 449 -4.58 -11.05 21.44
C GLN A 449 -5.53 -12.23 21.62
N HIS A 450 -6.44 -12.12 22.58
CA HIS A 450 -7.60 -13.00 22.71
C HIS A 450 -8.86 -12.14 22.84
N ALA A 451 -9.72 -12.19 21.83
CA ALA A 451 -10.91 -11.35 21.73
C ALA A 451 -10.58 -9.87 22.00
N ASN A 452 -11.12 -9.28 23.07
CA ASN A 452 -10.98 -7.87 23.45
C ASN A 452 -9.75 -7.56 24.32
N VAL A 453 -8.85 -8.52 24.53
CA VAL A 453 -7.64 -8.33 25.35
C VAL A 453 -6.39 -8.56 24.49
N ALA A 454 -5.44 -7.63 24.52
CA ALA A 454 -4.13 -7.78 23.92
C ALA A 454 -3.02 -7.58 24.97
N VAL A 455 -1.97 -8.39 24.86
CA VAL A 455 -0.74 -8.29 25.64
C VAL A 455 0.39 -8.02 24.68
N ILE A 456 1.13 -6.93 24.93
CA ILE A 456 2.23 -6.46 24.09
C ILE A 456 3.48 -6.35 24.94
N ILE A 457 4.51 -7.12 24.58
CA ILE A 457 5.78 -7.17 25.30
C ILE A 457 6.87 -6.64 24.39
N HIS A 458 7.47 -5.51 24.78
CA HIS A 458 8.68 -4.97 24.19
C HIS A 458 9.89 -5.49 24.97
N HIS A 459 10.84 -6.12 24.29
CA HIS A 459 12.11 -6.54 24.87
C HIS A 459 13.23 -5.84 24.10
N LEU A 460 13.84 -4.85 24.75
CA LEU A 460 14.82 -3.95 24.15
C LEU A 460 16.20 -4.17 24.77
N PRO A 461 17.28 -4.13 23.97
CA PRO A 461 18.64 -4.12 24.50
C PRO A 461 18.85 -2.92 25.45
N PRO A 462 19.52 -3.10 26.60
CA PRO A 462 19.79 -2.01 27.53
C PRO A 462 20.62 -0.86 26.93
N ASP A 463 21.39 -1.16 25.88
CA ASP A 463 22.26 -0.25 25.13
C ASP A 463 21.64 0.26 23.82
N ASP A 464 20.35 -0.01 23.56
CA ASP A 464 19.65 0.57 22.42
C ASP A 464 19.65 2.11 22.51
N ARG A 465 19.70 2.80 21.37
CA ARG A 465 19.64 4.27 21.28
C ARG A 465 18.36 4.81 21.93
N PHE A 466 17.26 4.06 21.82
CA PHE A 466 15.98 4.38 22.43
C PHE A 466 15.57 3.23 23.37
N PRO A 467 16.10 3.16 24.61
CA PRO A 467 15.90 2.02 25.51
C PRO A 467 14.52 2.05 26.19
N PHE A 468 13.48 2.44 25.46
CA PHE A 468 12.10 2.54 25.90
C PHE A 468 11.14 2.24 24.75
N SER A 469 9.97 1.70 25.09
CA SER A 469 8.80 1.77 24.22
C SER A 469 7.85 2.81 24.77
N HIS A 470 6.94 3.31 23.94
CA HIS A 470 5.98 4.35 24.34
C HIS A 470 4.63 4.13 23.66
N ALA A 471 3.60 4.75 24.22
CA ALA A 471 2.24 4.65 23.74
C ALA A 471 1.81 5.97 23.08
N TYR A 472 1.21 5.87 21.89
CA TYR A 472 0.36 6.95 21.40
C TYR A 472 -0.97 6.86 22.12
N PHE A 473 -1.26 7.84 22.97
CA PHE A 473 -2.46 7.89 23.81
C PHE A 473 -3.02 9.32 23.79
N PRO A 474 -3.88 9.67 22.82
CA PRO A 474 -4.37 11.03 22.63
C PRO A 474 -5.40 11.39 23.71
N ARG A 475 -4.94 11.78 24.90
CA ARG A 475 -5.79 12.02 26.09
C ARG A 475 -7.00 12.93 25.82
N ALA A 476 -6.85 13.91 24.94
CA ALA A 476 -7.93 14.85 24.58
C ALA A 476 -9.07 14.21 23.75
N ALA A 477 -8.89 12.99 23.25
CA ALA A 477 -9.91 12.24 22.52
C ALA A 477 -10.78 11.35 23.41
N PHE A 478 -10.50 11.30 24.71
CA PHE A 478 -11.25 10.53 25.71
C PHE A 478 -12.00 11.46 26.66
N ASP A 479 -13.13 10.99 27.20
CA ASP A 479 -13.94 11.77 28.14
C ASP A 479 -13.22 11.96 29.49
N GLU A 480 -12.47 10.95 29.93
CA GLU A 480 -11.67 10.96 31.15
C GLU A 480 -10.40 10.10 30.95
N VAL A 481 -9.27 10.49 31.55
CA VAL A 481 -8.06 9.66 31.60
C VAL A 481 -7.52 9.66 33.02
N ILE A 482 -7.45 8.48 33.64
CA ILE A 482 -6.95 8.28 35.00
C ILE A 482 -5.66 7.48 34.95
N GLU A 483 -4.62 7.99 35.60
CA GLU A 483 -3.37 7.26 35.82
C GLU A 483 -3.23 6.90 37.29
N GLN A 484 -3.27 5.60 37.60
CA GLN A 484 -3.20 5.12 38.98
C GLN A 484 -2.45 3.79 39.06
N GLY A 485 -1.42 3.72 39.91
CA GLY A 485 -0.69 2.47 40.18
C GLY A 485 -0.02 1.86 38.94
N GLY A 486 0.42 2.69 37.99
CA GLY A 486 1.02 2.24 36.72
C GLY A 486 0.02 1.85 35.63
N TRP A 487 -1.29 1.99 35.91
CA TRP A 487 -2.35 1.78 34.92
C TRP A 487 -2.82 3.11 34.36
N VAL A 488 -3.14 3.11 33.06
CA VAL A 488 -3.87 4.19 32.38
C VAL A 488 -5.24 3.64 32.01
N CYS A 489 -6.30 4.28 32.49
CA CYS A 489 -7.69 3.96 32.15
C CYS A 489 -8.31 5.16 31.43
N ALA A 490 -9.03 4.91 30.34
CA ALA A 490 -9.72 5.94 29.57
C ALA A 490 -11.02 5.42 28.95
#